data_AF-A0A0S7WZ05-F1
#
_entry.id   AF-A0A0S7WZ05-F1
#
_cell.length_a   1.000
_cell.length_b   1.000
_cell.length_c   1.000
_cell.angle_alpha   90.00
_cell.angle_beta   90.00
_cell.angle_gamma   90.00
#
_symmetry.space_group_name_H-M   'P 1'
#
loop_
_entity.id
_entity.type
_entity.pdbx_description
1 polymer ?
#
loop_
_entity_poly.entity_id
_entity_poly.type
_entity_poly.pdbx_seq_one_letter_code
_entity_poly.pdbx_strand_id
1 'polypeptide(L)'
;MKKVLTSAATISLLAIPALALAQGAAAPYVDIFTALATLIDYLFWLLLIVAVVFLIIAAFTFITASGDPTRVEKARNFVLYALIGIAVAVAAKGLVALIQTIMGAPVIYIP
;
A
#
# COMPACT_ATOMS: atom_id res chain seq x y z
N MET A 1 50.67 -27.91 -21.57
CA MET A 1 50.04 -26.93 -20.65
C MET A 1 48.79 -26.26 -21.22
N LYS A 2 48.78 -25.78 -22.47
CA LYS A 2 47.60 -25.10 -23.08
C LYS A 2 46.30 -25.94 -23.14
N LYS A 3 46.39 -27.26 -23.35
CA LYS A 3 45.24 -28.17 -23.43
C LYS A 3 44.50 -28.40 -22.10
N VAL A 4 45.22 -28.26 -20.98
CA VAL A 4 44.65 -28.40 -19.63
C VAL A 4 43.91 -27.13 -19.23
N LEU A 5 44.41 -25.97 -19.69
CA LEU A 5 43.77 -24.68 -19.50
C LEU A 5 42.44 -24.58 -20.28
N THR A 6 42.40 -25.09 -21.52
CA THR A 6 41.17 -25.12 -22.32
C THR A 6 40.14 -26.11 -21.75
N SER A 7 40.59 -27.25 -21.20
CA SER A 7 39.71 -28.22 -20.54
C SER A 7 39.12 -27.68 -19.23
N ALA A 8 39.90 -26.96 -18.42
CA ALA A 8 39.41 -26.35 -17.19
C ALA A 8 38.39 -25.24 -17.48
N ALA A 9 38.61 -24.44 -18.53
CA ALA A 9 37.70 -23.37 -18.95
C ALA A 9 36.35 -23.90 -19.47
N THR A 10 36.33 -25.05 -20.13
CA THR A 10 35.06 -25.66 -20.57
C THR A 10 34.27 -26.30 -19.44
N ILE A 11 34.95 -26.83 -18.42
CA ILE A 11 34.29 -27.42 -17.24
C ILE A 11 33.62 -26.34 -16.37
N SER A 12 34.25 -25.18 -16.22
CA SER A 12 33.66 -24.06 -15.48
C SER A 12 32.47 -23.43 -16.21
N LEU A 13 32.48 -23.38 -17.55
CA LEU A 13 31.35 -22.87 -18.34
C LEU A 13 30.11 -23.78 -18.26
N LEU A 14 30.32 -25.09 -18.15
CA LEU A 14 29.26 -26.10 -17.97
C LEU A 14 28.68 -26.15 -16.54
N ALA A 15 29.36 -25.55 -15.55
CA ALA A 15 28.89 -25.50 -14.17
C ALA A 15 27.92 -24.33 -13.89
N ILE A 16 27.91 -23.30 -14.75
CA ILE A 16 27.03 -22.11 -14.61
C ILE A 16 25.53 -22.47 -14.60
N PRO A 17 25.03 -23.36 -15.48
CA PRO A 17 23.61 -23.73 -15.48
C PRO A 17 23.20 -24.48 -14.20
N ALA A 18 24.09 -25.33 -13.66
CA ALA A 18 23.83 -26.06 -12.42
C ALA A 18 23.77 -25.12 -11.21
N LEU A 19 24.61 -24.09 -11.16
CA LEU A 19 24.59 -23.05 -10.12
C LEU A 19 23.35 -22.13 -10.23
N ALA A 20 22.89 -21.86 -11.45
CA ALA A 20 21.65 -21.12 -11.68
C ALA A 20 20.41 -21.89 -11.19
N LEU A 21 20.39 -23.21 -11.36
CA LEU A 21 19.31 -24.08 -10.86
C LEU A 21 19.40 -24.36 -9.35
N ALA A 22 20.58 -24.20 -8.73
CA ALA A 22 20.78 -24.37 -7.30
C ALA A 22 20.32 -23.15 -6.48
N GLN A 23 20.18 -21.98 -7.10
CA GLN A 23 19.46 -20.85 -6.51
C GLN A 23 17.96 -21.15 -6.58
N GLY A 24 17.49 -22.00 -5.65
CA GLY A 24 16.06 -22.15 -5.43
C GLY A 24 15.43 -20.76 -5.24
N ALA A 25 14.33 -20.49 -5.93
CA ALA A 25 13.62 -19.22 -5.81
C ALA A 25 13.42 -18.93 -4.32
N ALA A 26 14.02 -17.84 -3.83
CA ALA A 26 13.87 -17.44 -2.45
C ALA A 26 12.37 -17.34 -2.16
N ALA A 27 11.88 -18.15 -1.22
CA ALA A 27 10.49 -18.08 -0.80
C ALA A 27 10.20 -16.62 -0.40
N PRO A 28 9.05 -16.03 -0.80
CA PRO A 28 8.73 -14.66 -0.45
C PRO A 28 8.79 -14.50 1.07
N TYR A 29 9.79 -13.78 1.56
CA TYR A 29 9.84 -13.39 2.96
C TYR A 29 8.80 -12.29 3.16
N VAL A 30 7.65 -12.64 3.74
CA VAL A 30 6.64 -11.66 4.12
C VAL A 30 7.00 -11.12 5.48
N ASP A 31 7.67 -9.98 5.46
CA ASP A 31 7.90 -9.17 6.64
C ASP A 31 6.57 -8.75 7.30
N ILE A 32 6.51 -8.82 8.63
CA ILE A 32 5.33 -8.38 9.40
C ILE A 32 5.02 -6.92 9.09
N PHE A 33 6.06 -6.09 8.93
CA PHE A 33 5.92 -4.69 8.56
C PHE A 33 5.33 -4.53 7.15
N THR A 34 5.72 -5.39 6.19
CA THR A 34 5.17 -5.39 4.85
C THR A 34 3.71 -5.82 4.84
N ALA A 35 3.36 -6.88 5.58
CA ALA A 35 1.97 -7.31 5.74
C ALA A 35 1.08 -6.22 6.35
N LEU A 36 1.57 -5.52 7.38
CA LEU A 36 0.86 -4.41 8.00
C LEU A 36 0.72 -3.21 7.06
N ALA A 37 1.77 -2.84 6.32
CA ALA A 37 1.70 -1.75 5.37
C ALA A 37 0.68 -2.02 4.26
N THR A 38 0.69 -3.23 3.70
CA THR A 38 -0.29 -3.68 2.71
C THR A 38 -1.72 -3.64 3.27
N LEU A 39 -1.92 -4.12 4.51
CA LEU A 39 -3.24 -4.09 5.16
C LEU A 39 -3.75 -2.65 5.37
N ILE A 40 -2.88 -1.75 5.84
CA ILE A 40 -3.22 -0.34 6.05
C ILE A 40 -3.61 0.33 4.73
N ASP A 41 -2.93 0.02 3.63
CA ASP A 41 -3.25 0.62 2.33
C ASP A 41 -4.60 0.12 1.77
N TYR A 42 -4.90 -1.18 1.92
CA TYR A 42 -6.24 -1.70 1.63
C TYR A 42 -7.33 -1.03 2.47
N LEU A 43 -7.07 -0.84 3.77
CA LEU A 43 -8.00 -0.12 4.66
C LEU A 43 -8.17 1.34 4.23
N PHE A 44 -7.10 2.00 3.79
CA PHE A 44 -7.15 3.38 3.31
C PHE A 44 -8.03 3.50 2.07
N TRP A 45 -7.87 2.61 1.08
CA TRP A 45 -8.71 2.55 -0.10
C TRP A 45 -10.17 2.28 0.24
N LEU A 46 -10.43 1.33 1.15
CA LEU A 46 -11.78 1.03 1.64
C LEU A 46 -12.40 2.28 2.29
N LEU A 47 -11.65 2.98 3.13
CA LEU A 47 -12.09 4.18 3.80
C LEU A 47 -12.40 5.31 2.81
N LEU A 48 -11.58 5.50 1.78
CA LEU A 48 -11.87 6.48 0.73
C LEU A 48 -13.17 6.17 -0.01
N ILE A 49 -13.42 4.91 -0.35
CA ILE A 49 -14.67 4.49 -0.99
C ILE A 49 -15.86 4.83 -0.08
N VAL A 50 -15.76 4.50 1.21
CA VAL A 50 -16.80 4.84 2.18
C VAL A 50 -17.01 6.36 2.29
N ALA A 51 -15.94 7.15 2.33
CA ALA A 51 -16.02 8.60 2.38
C ALA A 51 -16.76 9.18 1.17
N VAL A 52 -16.52 8.66 -0.04
CA VAL A 52 -17.24 9.04 -1.25
C VAL A 52 -18.73 8.71 -1.15
N VAL A 53 -19.08 7.52 -0.63
CA VAL A 53 -20.48 7.13 -0.41
C VAL A 53 -21.19 8.09 0.55
N PHE A 54 -20.54 8.46 1.66
CA PHE A 54 -21.07 9.45 2.60
C PHE A 54 -21.26 10.83 1.95
N LEU A 55 -20.33 11.25 1.10
CA LEU A 55 -20.46 12.48 0.33
C LEU A 55 -21.67 12.46 -0.62
N ILE A 56 -21.92 11.34 -1.29
CA ILE A 56 -23.08 11.17 -2.17
C ILE A 56 -24.38 11.26 -1.36
N ILE A 57 -24.47 10.55 -0.23
CA ILE A 57 -25.63 10.61 0.66
C ILE A 57 -25.85 12.03 1.19
N ALA A 58 -24.77 12.72 1.56
CA ALA A 58 -24.83 14.11 1.98
C ALA A 58 -25.38 15.02 0.88
N ALA A 59 -24.92 14.86 -0.37
CA ALA A 59 -25.37 15.64 -1.51
C ALA A 59 -26.87 15.43 -1.79
N PHE A 60 -27.34 14.17 -1.82
CA PHE A 60 -28.77 13.88 -1.99
C PHE A 60 -29.59 14.46 -0.84
N THR A 61 -29.14 14.30 0.39
CA THR A 61 -29.84 14.85 1.58
C THR A 61 -29.91 16.37 1.52
N PHE A 62 -28.85 17.03 1.04
CA PHE A 62 -28.79 18.48 0.90
C PHE A 62 -29.77 19.00 -0.16
N ILE A 63 -29.82 18.36 -1.34
CA ILE A 63 -30.70 18.77 -2.45
C ILE A 63 -32.17 18.51 -2.10
N THR A 64 -32.47 17.38 -1.46
CA THR A 64 -33.84 17.00 -1.06
C THR A 64 -34.34 17.71 0.20
N ALA A 65 -33.49 18.51 0.87
CA ALA A 65 -33.86 19.16 2.13
C ALA A 65 -34.96 20.21 1.96
N SER A 66 -35.20 20.75 0.76
CA SER A 66 -36.30 21.69 0.46
C SER A 66 -36.45 22.87 1.45
N GLY A 67 -35.35 23.30 2.08
CA GLY A 67 -35.34 24.38 3.07
C GLY A 67 -35.61 23.96 4.52
N ASP A 68 -35.81 22.67 4.81
CA ASP A 68 -35.89 22.14 6.17
C ASP A 68 -34.51 22.24 6.86
N PRO A 69 -34.38 23.07 7.92
CA PRO A 69 -33.11 23.31 8.59
C PRO A 69 -32.51 22.03 9.19
N THR A 70 -33.34 21.08 9.66
CA THR A 70 -32.89 19.83 10.27
C THR A 70 -32.26 18.91 9.22
N ARG A 71 -32.83 18.85 8.02
CA ARG A 71 -32.29 18.07 6.90
C ARG A 71 -30.98 18.66 6.37
N VAL A 72 -30.90 19.99 6.30
CA VAL A 72 -29.66 20.70 5.90
C VAL A 72 -28.54 20.48 6.91
N GLU A 73 -28.84 20.55 8.21
CA GLU A 73 -27.86 20.29 9.27
C GLU A 73 -27.34 18.85 9.21
N LYS A 74 -28.23 17.88 9.00
CA LYS A 74 -27.85 16.48 8.85
C LYS A 74 -26.93 16.25 7.64
N ALA A 75 -27.21 16.89 6.51
CA ALA A 75 -26.35 16.83 5.33
C ALA A 75 -24.95 17.39 5.61
N ARG A 76 -24.86 18.52 6.32
CA ARG A 76 -23.56 19.10 6.74
C ARG A 76 -22.78 18.15 7.64
N ASN A 77 -23.44 17.50 8.59
CA ASN A 77 -22.80 16.52 9.47
C ASN A 77 -22.23 15.33 8.68
N PHE A 78 -22.94 14.84 7.65
CA PHE A 78 -22.39 13.80 6.78
C PHE A 78 -21.14 14.24 6.03
N VAL A 79 -21.10 15.48 5.53
CA VAL A 79 -19.88 16.04 4.91
C VAL A 79 -18.74 16.14 5.93
N LEU A 80 -19.02 16.59 7.15
CA LEU A 80 -18.02 16.68 8.21
C LEU A 80 -17.44 15.30 8.56
N TYR A 81 -18.28 14.27 8.70
CA TYR A 81 -17.80 12.92 8.97
C TYR A 81 -16.96 12.36 7.82
N ALA A 82 -17.33 12.62 6.56
CA ALA A 82 -16.51 12.25 5.41
C ALA A 82 -15.15 12.96 5.43
N LEU A 83 -15.12 14.26 5.73
CA LEU A 83 -13.89 15.06 5.85
C LEU A 83 -12.99 14.56 6.98
N ILE A 84 -13.56 14.29 8.15
CA ILE A 84 -12.81 13.78 9.31
C ILE A 84 -12.21 12.42 8.97
N GLY A 85 -12.97 11.52 8.33
CA GLY A 85 -12.46 10.22 7.89
C GLY A 85 -11.25 10.36 6.98
N ILE A 86 -11.34 11.21 5.95
CA ILE A 86 -10.24 11.48 5.02
C ILE A 86 -9.04 12.10 5.75
N ALA A 87 -9.28 13.09 6.61
CA ALA A 87 -8.22 13.76 7.37
C ALA A 87 -7.44 12.78 8.26
N VAL A 88 -8.14 11.90 8.98
CA VAL A 88 -7.53 10.86 9.82
C VAL A 88 -6.74 9.87 8.96
N ALA A 89 -7.27 9.46 7.81
CA ALA A 89 -6.61 8.53 6.92
C ALA A 89 -5.29 9.11 6.35
N VAL A 90 -5.29 10.38 5.97
CA VAL A 90 -4.09 11.10 5.52
C VAL A 90 -3.08 11.25 6.66
N ALA A 91 -3.54 11.61 7.86
CA ALA A 91 -2.69 11.74 9.03
C ALA A 91 -2.01 10.40 9.39
N ALA A 92 -2.73 9.28 9.30
CA ALA A 92 -2.18 7.95 9.54
C ALA A 92 -1.03 7.62 8.57
N LYS A 93 -1.22 7.84 7.26
CA LYS A 93 -0.14 7.63 6.27
C LYS A 93 1.03 8.58 6.50
N GLY A 94 0.76 9.85 6.86
CA GLY A 94 1.78 10.83 7.20
C GLY A 94 2.65 10.42 8.38
N LEU A 95 2.04 9.88 9.44
CA LEU A 95 2.77 9.37 10.61
C LEU A 95 3.65 8.17 10.26
N VAL A 96 3.15 7.21 9.48
CA VAL A 96 3.93 6.05 9.03
C VAL A 96 5.14 6.49 8.20
N ALA A 97 4.94 7.43 7.26
CA ALA A 97 6.02 7.97 6.43
C ALA A 97 7.08 8.72 7.26
N LEU A 98 6.65 9.46 8.28
CA LEU A 98 7.56 10.16 9.19
C LEU A 98 8.41 9.19 10.01
N ILE A 99 7.79 8.12 10.53
CA ILE A 99 8.52 7.06 11.26
C ILE A 99 9.52 6.37 10.35
N GLN A 100 9.14 6.01 9.12
CA GLN A 100 10.03 5.39 8.13
C GLN A 100 11.24 6.28 7.82
N THR A 101 11.00 7.60 7.67
CA THR A 101 12.05 8.59 7.41
C THR A 101 13.06 8.68 8.57
N ILE A 102 12.58 8.67 9.80
CA ILE A 102 13.44 8.76 11.00
C ILE A 102 14.22 7.45 11.23
N MET A 103 13.61 6.30 10.97
CA MET A 103 14.22 4.98 11.20
C MET A 103 15.17 4.55 10.08
N GLY A 104 15.29 5.32 8.99
CA GLY A 104 16.08 4.92 7.81
C GLY A 104 15.60 3.61 7.18
N ALA A 105 14.37 3.19 7.49
CA ALA A 105 13.80 1.97 6.98
C ALA A 105 13.46 2.17 5.48
N PRO A 106 13.84 1.23 4.60
CA PRO A 106 13.47 1.32 3.20
C PRO A 106 11.95 1.44 3.07
N VAL A 107 11.50 2.32 2.18
CA VAL A 107 10.08 2.46 1.84
C VAL A 107 9.58 1.08 1.44
N ILE A 108 8.64 0.56 2.22
CA ILE A 108 8.07 -0.77 2.01
C ILE A 108 7.44 -0.77 0.62
N TYR A 109 8.04 -1.52 -0.31
CA TYR A 109 7.53 -1.65 -1.67
C TYR A 109 6.33 -2.59 -1.61
N ILE A 110 5.15 -2.02 -1.80
CA ILE A 110 3.87 -2.74 -1.84
C ILE A 110 3.65 -3.09 -3.31
N PRO A 111 3.58 -4.38 -3.70
CA PRO A 111 3.24 -4.78 -5.08
C PRO A 111 1.80 -4.47 -5.44
#